data_AF-A0A2D4PC73-F1
#
_entry.id   AF-A0A2D4PC73-F1
#
_cell.length_a   1.000
_cell.length_b   1.000
_cell.length_c   1.000
_cell.angle_alpha   90.00
_cell.angle_beta   90.00
_cell.angle_gamma   90.00
#
_symmetry.space_group_name_H-M   'P 1'
#
loop_
_entity.id
_entity.type
_entity.pdbx_description
1 polymer ?
#
loop_
_entity_poly.entity_id
_entity_poly.type
_entity_poly.pdbx_seq_one_letter_code
_entity_poly.pdbx_strand_id
1 'polypeptide(L)'
;DLHLQIGYKVERHMCDGDIVIFNRQPTLHKMSMMGHRVRILPWSTFRLNLSVTTPYNADFDGDEMNLHLPQSLETRAEIQELAMVPRMIVTPQSNRPVMGIVQDTLTAVRKFTKRDVFLERGEVMNLLMFLSTWDGKVPQPAILKPRPLWTGKQ
;
A
#
# COMPACT_ATOMS: atom_id res chain seq x y z
N ASP A 1 29.96 22.95 24.21
CA ASP A 1 29.19 22.75 22.98
C ASP A 1 29.92 21.84 22.02
N LEU A 2 29.35 20.67 21.73
CA LEU A 2 29.90 19.76 20.73
C LEU A 2 29.40 20.22 19.36
N HIS A 3 30.28 20.79 18.54
CA HIS A 3 29.97 21.11 17.15
C HIS A 3 30.20 19.86 16.28
N LEU A 4 29.20 19.47 15.48
CA LEU A 4 29.31 18.30 14.61
C LEU A 4 30.42 18.50 13.57
N GLN A 5 31.19 17.45 13.32
CA GLN A 5 32.28 17.45 12.34
C GLN A 5 32.04 16.38 11.26
N ILE A 6 32.60 16.60 10.07
CA ILE A 6 32.54 15.63 8.98
C ILE A 6 33.20 14.31 9.43
N GLY A 7 32.54 13.19 9.15
CA GLY A 7 32.97 11.85 9.57
C GLY A 7 32.33 11.37 10.87
N TYR A 8 31.66 12.24 11.63
CA TYR A 8 30.88 11.81 12.78
C TYR A 8 29.61 11.09 12.35
N LYS A 9 29.13 10.18 13.19
CA LYS A 9 27.87 9.46 13.01
C LYS A 9 26.84 10.03 13.98
N VAL A 10 25.61 10.19 13.51
CA VAL A 10 24.48 10.64 14.32
C VAL A 10 23.41 9.57 14.27
N GLU A 11 23.10 8.99 15.42
CA GLU A 11 21.98 8.07 15.59
C GLU A 11 20.69 8.88 15.73
N ARG A 12 20.05 9.14 14.59
CA ARG A 12 18.77 9.84 14.55
C ARG A 12 17.60 8.88 14.79
N HIS A 13 16.46 9.44 15.17
CA HIS A 13 15.21 8.72 15.12
C HIS A 13 14.85 8.30 13.69
N MET A 14 14.07 7.21 13.60
CA MET A 14 13.40 6.81 12.37
C MET A 14 12.46 7.93 11.90
N CYS A 15 12.41 8.18 10.60
CA CYS A 15 11.62 9.23 9.98
C CYS A 15 10.74 8.67 8.85
N ASP A 16 9.78 9.47 8.39
CA ASP A 16 8.96 9.13 7.22
C ASP A 16 9.84 8.82 6.00
N GLY A 17 9.47 7.76 5.28
CA GLY A 17 10.18 7.30 4.09
C GLY A 17 11.39 6.40 4.36
N ASP A 18 11.82 6.21 5.60
CA ASP A 18 12.83 5.20 5.94
C ASP A 18 12.33 3.79 5.56
N ILE A 19 13.27 2.91 5.19
CA ILE A 19 12.97 1.54 4.76
C ILE A 19 13.19 0.61 5.94
N VAL A 20 12.20 -0.26 6.19
CA VAL A 20 12.20 -1.24 7.27
C VAL A 20 11.79 -2.60 6.75
N ILE A 21 12.27 -3.67 7.38
CA ILE A 21 11.74 -5.02 7.17
C ILE A 21 10.64 -5.28 8.18
N PHE A 22 9.53 -5.84 7.71
CA PHE A 22 8.38 -6.17 8.53
C PHE A 22 8.02 -7.65 8.35
N ASN A 23 7.74 -8.35 9.46
CA ASN A 23 7.41 -9.78 9.43
C ASN A 23 6.37 -10.18 10.49
N ARG A 24 5.69 -11.29 10.22
CA ARG A 24 4.81 -11.99 11.17
C ARG A 24 5.34 -13.41 11.38
N GLN A 25 5.39 -13.85 12.63
CA GLN A 25 5.80 -15.22 12.97
C GLN A 25 4.58 -16.17 12.90
N PRO A 26 4.77 -17.44 12.49
CA PRO A 26 5.99 -18.05 11.97
C PRO A 26 6.28 -17.63 10.50
N THR A 27 7.55 -17.40 10.17
CA THR A 27 7.99 -17.03 8.82
C THR A 27 8.13 -18.28 7.93
N LEU A 28 7.05 -18.70 7.28
CA LEU A 28 7.05 -19.92 6.44
C LEU A 28 7.41 -19.66 4.97
N HIS A 29 7.23 -18.42 4.51
CA HIS A 29 7.41 -18.04 3.12
C HIS A 29 8.27 -16.79 2.98
N LYS A 30 8.92 -16.62 1.83
CA LYS A 30 9.72 -15.42 1.52
C LYS A 30 8.92 -14.12 1.74
N MET A 31 7.64 -14.13 1.38
CA MET A 31 6.75 -12.98 1.52
C MET A 31 6.30 -12.73 2.96
N SER A 32 6.65 -13.60 3.92
CA SER A 32 6.43 -13.35 5.35
C SER A 32 7.46 -12.39 5.94
N MET A 33 8.48 -11.96 5.19
CA MET A 33 9.39 -10.84 5.50
C MET A 33 9.54 -9.93 4.27
N MET A 34 9.06 -8.70 4.36
CA MET A 34 9.12 -7.76 3.22
C MET A 34 9.48 -6.35 3.67
N GLY A 35 10.04 -5.59 2.74
CA GLY A 35 10.41 -4.18 2.93
C GLY A 35 9.20 -3.25 2.78
N HIS A 36 9.05 -2.33 3.74
CA HIS A 36 8.05 -1.26 3.74
C HIS A 36 8.71 0.10 3.90
N ARG A 37 8.00 1.15 3.47
CA ARG A 37 8.36 2.53 3.80
C ARG A 37 7.63 2.96 5.06
N VAL A 38 8.35 3.58 5.98
CA VAL A 38 7.82 4.09 7.24
C VAL A 38 6.91 5.28 6.96
N ARG A 39 5.77 5.28 7.67
CA ARG A 39 4.93 6.46 7.87
C ARG A 39 4.60 6.55 9.36
N ILE A 40 5.09 7.59 10.01
CA ILE A 40 4.85 7.87 11.42
C ILE A 40 3.42 8.37 11.56
N LEU A 41 2.66 7.68 12.41
CA LEU A 41 1.28 7.99 12.70
C LEU A 41 1.10 8.04 14.22
N PRO A 42 0.11 8.80 14.72
CA PRO A 42 -0.28 8.70 16.12
C PRO A 42 -0.76 7.28 16.47
N TRP A 43 -0.88 7.01 17.77
CA TRP A 43 -1.31 5.74 18.38
C TRP A 43 -0.23 4.64 18.38
N SER A 44 -0.50 3.55 19.10
CA SER A 44 0.51 2.54 19.47
C SER A 44 0.40 1.22 18.71
N THR A 45 -0.11 1.23 17.47
CA THR A 45 -0.27 0.03 16.64
C THR A 45 0.37 0.20 15.26
N PHE A 46 0.97 -0.86 14.74
CA PHE A 46 1.40 -0.88 13.35
C PHE A 46 0.21 -0.85 12.40
N ARG A 47 0.37 -0.18 11.27
CA ARG A 47 -0.64 -0.07 10.23
C ARG A 47 -0.05 -0.48 8.89
N LEU A 48 -0.78 -1.34 8.19
CA LEU A 48 -0.43 -1.85 6.89
C LEU A 48 -1.65 -1.84 5.96
N ASN A 49 -1.40 -1.92 4.66
CA ASN A 49 -2.46 -1.97 3.66
C ASN A 49 -3.17 -3.34 3.68
N LEU A 50 -4.48 -3.38 3.50
CA LEU A 50 -5.26 -4.62 3.53
C LEU A 50 -4.81 -5.66 2.47
N SER A 51 -4.29 -5.24 1.33
CA SER A 51 -3.80 -6.17 0.31
C SER A 51 -2.52 -6.90 0.70
N VAL A 52 -1.80 -6.44 1.72
CA VAL A 52 -0.58 -7.11 2.23
C VAL A 52 -0.87 -8.05 3.40
N THR A 53 -2.12 -8.17 3.86
CA THR A 53 -2.44 -9.11 4.95
C THR A 53 -2.33 -10.57 4.50
N THR A 54 -2.71 -10.88 3.25
CA THR A 54 -2.64 -12.24 2.68
C THR A 54 -1.24 -12.87 2.75
N PRO A 55 -0.15 -12.24 2.28
CA PRO A 55 1.19 -12.81 2.40
C PRO A 55 1.70 -12.96 3.84
N TYR A 56 1.21 -12.14 4.78
CA TYR A 56 1.52 -12.28 6.21
C TYR A 56 0.59 -13.25 6.96
N ASN A 57 -0.50 -13.68 6.32
CA ASN A 57 -1.58 -14.44 6.94
C ASN A 57 -2.10 -13.78 8.24
N ALA A 58 -2.30 -12.46 8.21
CA ALA A 58 -2.73 -11.65 9.35
C ALA A 58 -4.23 -11.26 9.26
N ASP A 59 -4.92 -11.15 10.39
CA ASP A 59 -6.37 -10.89 10.47
C ASP A 59 -6.82 -9.84 11.52
N PHE A 60 -5.88 -9.14 12.16
CA PHE A 60 -6.12 -7.98 13.06
C PHE A 60 -6.96 -8.27 14.32
N ASP A 61 -7.04 -9.52 14.77
CA ASP A 61 -7.80 -9.94 15.97
C ASP A 61 -6.97 -9.87 17.27
N GLY A 62 -5.73 -9.39 17.19
CA GLY A 62 -4.75 -9.43 18.28
C GLY A 62 -3.32 -9.75 17.80
N ASP A 63 -3.14 -9.95 16.50
CA ASP A 63 -1.85 -10.19 15.86
C ASP A 63 -0.72 -9.21 16.24
N GLU A 64 0.44 -9.78 16.54
CA GLU A 64 1.70 -9.04 16.72
C GLU A 64 2.64 -9.28 15.53
N MET A 65 3.40 -8.24 15.17
CA MET A 65 4.35 -8.27 14.06
C MET A 65 5.62 -7.52 14.45
N ASN A 66 6.75 -7.97 13.90
CA ASN A 66 8.06 -7.43 14.21
C ASN A 66 8.53 -6.48 13.10
N LEU A 67 9.28 -5.46 13.51
CA LEU A 67 9.89 -4.47 12.63
C LEU A 67 11.40 -4.43 12.87
N HIS A 68 12.17 -4.49 11.79
CA HIS A 68 13.63 -4.44 11.80
C HIS A 68 14.11 -3.26 10.96
N LEU A 69 14.87 -2.34 11.57
CA LEU A 69 15.45 -1.18 10.90
C LEU A 69 16.88 -1.47 10.42
N PRO A 70 17.15 -1.51 9.10
CA PRO A 70 18.51 -1.63 8.58
C PRO A 70 19.37 -0.44 9.01
N GLN A 71 20.55 -0.72 9.54
CA GLN A 71 21.47 0.31 10.06
C GLN A 71 22.49 0.80 9.01
N SER A 72 22.86 -0.04 8.05
CA SER A 72 23.80 0.33 6.99
C SER A 72 23.05 0.82 5.74
N LEU A 73 23.66 1.75 5.01
CA LEU A 73 23.11 2.22 3.73
C LEU A 73 23.07 1.11 2.67
N GLU A 74 24.02 0.18 2.72
CA GLU A 74 24.10 -0.98 1.83
C GLU A 74 22.92 -1.92 2.05
N THR A 75 22.64 -2.33 3.30
CA THR A 75 21.48 -3.18 3.61
C THR A 75 20.16 -2.44 3.34
N ARG A 76 20.11 -1.11 3.54
CA ARG A 76 18.95 -0.31 3.14
C ARG A 76 18.69 -0.42 1.63
N ALA A 77 19.73 -0.33 0.80
CA ALA A 77 19.63 -0.48 -0.64
C ALA A 77 19.26 -1.92 -1.04
N GLU A 78 19.83 -2.92 -0.40
CA GLU A 78 19.49 -4.34 -0.61
C GLU A 78 17.99 -4.59 -0.41
N ILE A 79 17.44 -4.12 0.71
CA ILE A 79 16.01 -4.27 1.00
C ILE A 79 15.18 -3.52 -0.03
N GLN A 80 15.58 -2.29 -0.37
CA GLN A 80 14.90 -1.45 -1.36
C GLN A 80 14.77 -2.14 -2.72
N GLU A 81 15.86 -2.74 -3.19
CA GLU A 81 15.95 -3.30 -4.53
C GLU A 81 15.53 -4.77 -4.62
N LEU A 82 15.61 -5.53 -3.53
CA LEU A 82 15.30 -6.97 -3.55
C LEU A 82 14.03 -7.33 -2.82
N ALA A 83 13.76 -6.74 -1.65
CA ALA A 83 12.78 -7.24 -0.69
C ALA A 83 11.53 -6.35 -0.51
N MET A 84 11.45 -5.21 -1.19
CA MET A 84 10.29 -4.31 -1.10
C MET A 84 8.97 -4.99 -1.53
N VAL A 85 7.89 -4.68 -0.82
CA VAL A 85 6.53 -5.20 -1.08
C VAL A 85 6.13 -5.18 -2.57
N PRO A 86 6.31 -4.08 -3.35
CA PRO A 86 5.94 -4.06 -4.76
C PRO A 86 6.71 -5.08 -5.62
N ARG A 87 7.93 -5.46 -5.22
CA ARG A 87 8.73 -6.49 -5.92
C ARG A 87 8.33 -7.91 -5.52
N MET A 88 7.50 -8.08 -4.49
CA MET A 88 7.04 -9.36 -3.95
C MET A 88 5.56 -9.66 -4.25
N ILE A 89 4.92 -8.87 -5.12
CA ILE A 89 3.50 -9.08 -5.47
C ILE A 89 3.29 -10.46 -6.11
N VAL A 90 4.19 -10.90 -6.99
CA VAL A 90 4.12 -12.20 -7.68
C VAL A 90 5.09 -13.18 -7.02
N THR A 91 4.59 -14.35 -6.64
CA THR A 91 5.44 -15.41 -6.08
C THR A 91 6.00 -16.34 -7.17
N PRO A 92 7.28 -16.73 -7.07
CA PRO A 92 7.84 -17.77 -7.93
C PRO A 92 7.31 -19.17 -7.59
N GLN A 93 6.71 -19.39 -6.42
CA GLN A 93 6.18 -20.70 -6.02
C GLN A 93 5.05 -21.19 -6.94
N SER A 94 4.19 -20.27 -7.39
CA SER A 94 3.02 -20.58 -8.22
C SER A 94 2.89 -19.70 -9.46
N ASN A 95 3.87 -18.83 -9.72
CA ASN A 95 3.88 -17.86 -10.83
C ASN A 95 2.59 -17.03 -10.91
N ARG A 96 2.05 -16.66 -9.73
CA ARG A 96 0.79 -15.93 -9.56
C ARG A 96 0.94 -14.82 -8.51
N PRO A 97 0.10 -13.78 -8.56
CA PRO A 97 0.07 -12.77 -7.50
C PRO A 97 -0.37 -13.38 -6.17
N VAL A 98 0.33 -13.03 -5.09
CA VAL A 98 -0.05 -13.38 -3.70
C VAL A 98 -0.87 -12.26 -3.07
N MET A 99 -0.68 -11.02 -3.53
CA MET A 99 -1.43 -9.86 -3.07
C MET A 99 -2.56 -9.55 -4.04
N GLY A 100 -3.72 -9.19 -3.50
CA GLY A 100 -4.90 -8.86 -4.29
C GLY A 100 -5.85 -7.93 -3.55
N ILE A 101 -6.94 -7.56 -4.22
CA ILE A 101 -8.04 -6.81 -3.61
C ILE A 101 -8.89 -7.80 -2.79
N VAL A 102 -9.10 -7.49 -1.52
CA VAL A 102 -9.77 -8.38 -0.55
C VAL A 102 -10.85 -7.62 0.22
N GLN A 103 -11.68 -8.37 0.95
CA GLN A 103 -12.68 -7.85 1.89
C GLN A 103 -13.65 -6.83 1.25
N ASP A 104 -13.83 -5.67 1.88
CA ASP A 104 -14.79 -4.66 1.48
C ASP A 104 -14.54 -4.14 0.06
N THR A 105 -13.27 -3.87 -0.29
CA THR A 105 -12.94 -3.37 -1.62
C THR A 105 -13.33 -4.37 -2.70
N LEU A 106 -13.11 -5.67 -2.47
CA LEU A 106 -13.50 -6.71 -3.42
C LEU A 106 -15.02 -6.75 -3.63
N THR A 107 -15.76 -6.67 -2.53
CA THR A 107 -17.23 -6.66 -2.54
C THR A 107 -17.77 -5.39 -3.22
N ALA A 108 -17.20 -4.23 -2.88
CA ALA A 108 -17.59 -2.94 -3.41
C ALA A 108 -17.30 -2.85 -4.91
N VAL A 109 -16.13 -3.28 -5.39
CA VAL A 109 -15.79 -3.30 -6.83
C VAL A 109 -16.79 -4.14 -7.62
N ARG A 110 -17.20 -5.32 -7.12
CA ARG A 110 -18.22 -6.14 -7.77
C ARG A 110 -19.57 -5.45 -7.85
N LYS A 111 -19.97 -4.69 -6.83
CA LYS A 111 -21.21 -3.90 -6.86
C LYS A 111 -21.08 -2.69 -7.79
N PHE A 112 -19.97 -1.97 -7.70
CA PHE A 112 -19.69 -0.72 -8.41
C PHE A 112 -19.63 -0.93 -9.93
N THR A 113 -19.04 -2.02 -10.38
CA THR A 113 -18.87 -2.34 -11.80
C THR A 113 -20.10 -2.98 -12.47
N LYS A 114 -21.25 -3.07 -11.80
CA LYS A 114 -22.47 -3.57 -12.46
C LYS A 114 -22.99 -2.56 -13.49
N ARG A 115 -23.70 -3.05 -14.51
CA ARG A 115 -24.19 -2.22 -15.64
C ARG A 115 -25.26 -1.20 -15.22
N ASP A 116 -25.96 -1.47 -14.14
CA ASP A 116 -27.02 -0.64 -13.56
C ASP A 116 -26.50 0.43 -12.59
N VAL A 117 -25.18 0.56 -12.42
CA VAL A 117 -24.58 1.60 -11.57
C VAL A 117 -24.23 2.82 -12.42
N PHE A 118 -24.90 3.94 -12.09
CA PHE A 118 -24.66 5.24 -12.67
C PHE A 118 -24.29 6.24 -11.58
N LEU A 119 -23.37 7.15 -11.91
CA LEU A 119 -22.84 8.17 -11.03
C LEU A 119 -23.16 9.56 -11.58
N GLU A 120 -23.51 10.46 -10.67
CA GLU A 120 -23.70 11.87 -10.98
C GLU A 120 -22.37 12.62 -11.02
N ARG A 121 -22.35 13.78 -11.69
CA ARG A 121 -21.12 14.57 -11.87
C ARG A 121 -20.40 14.87 -10.56
N GLY A 122 -21.14 15.17 -9.48
CA GLY A 122 -20.57 15.43 -8.16
C GLY A 122 -19.81 14.23 -7.58
N GLU A 123 -20.41 13.04 -7.68
CA GLU A 123 -19.82 11.79 -7.19
C GLU A 123 -18.56 11.44 -7.97
N VAL A 124 -18.61 11.57 -9.30
CA VAL A 124 -17.46 11.34 -10.18
C VAL A 124 -16.31 12.29 -9.83
N MET A 125 -16.59 13.58 -9.67
CA MET A 125 -15.54 14.54 -9.30
C MET A 125 -14.91 14.18 -7.95
N ASN A 126 -15.71 13.77 -6.96
CA ASN A 126 -15.18 13.33 -5.68
C ASN A 126 -14.31 12.07 -5.81
N LEU A 127 -14.74 11.08 -6.58
CA LEU A 127 -13.96 9.86 -6.84
C LEU A 127 -12.64 10.17 -7.57
N LEU A 128 -12.67 11.06 -8.55
CA LEU A 128 -11.47 11.49 -9.29
C LEU A 128 -10.44 12.16 -8.36
N MET A 129 -10.86 12.85 -7.30
CA MET A 129 -9.94 13.45 -6.32
C MET A 129 -9.11 12.41 -5.56
N PHE A 130 -9.57 11.16 -5.45
CA PHE A 130 -8.82 10.08 -4.79
C PHE A 130 -7.83 9.37 -5.71
N LEU A 131 -7.84 9.66 -7.02
CA LEU A 131 -6.91 9.07 -7.98
C LEU A 131 -5.60 9.88 -8.02
N SER A 132 -4.54 9.32 -7.45
CA SER A 132 -3.21 9.95 -7.44
C SER A 132 -2.58 10.09 -8.84
N THR A 133 -3.00 9.28 -9.81
CA THR A 133 -2.50 9.28 -11.19
C THR A 133 -3.45 9.97 -12.17
N TRP A 134 -4.42 10.75 -11.69
CA TRP A 134 -5.37 11.43 -12.54
C TRP A 134 -4.71 12.60 -13.30
N ASP A 135 -5.04 12.74 -14.58
CA ASP A 135 -4.46 13.73 -15.50
C ASP A 135 -5.17 15.09 -15.48
N GLY A 136 -6.12 15.27 -14.56
CA GLY A 136 -6.95 16.48 -14.45
C GLY A 136 -8.11 16.54 -15.46
N LYS A 137 -8.29 15.52 -16.31
CA LYS A 137 -9.37 15.51 -17.31
C LYS A 137 -10.52 14.66 -16.83
N VAL A 138 -11.70 15.27 -16.75
CA VAL A 138 -12.95 14.54 -16.46
C VAL A 138 -13.35 13.77 -17.73
N PRO A 139 -13.58 12.44 -17.65
CA PRO A 139 -13.98 11.67 -18.81
C PRO A 139 -15.36 12.09 -19.33
N GLN A 140 -15.62 11.96 -20.63
CA GLN A 140 -16.92 12.23 -21.23
C GLN A 140 -17.98 11.25 -20.68
N PRO A 141 -19.14 11.68 -20.15
CA PRO A 141 -20.12 10.76 -19.59
C PRO A 141 -20.63 9.74 -20.62
N ALA A 142 -20.89 8.51 -20.17
CA ALA A 142 -21.48 7.45 -20.99
C ALA A 142 -22.89 7.81 -21.50
N ILE A 143 -23.66 8.60 -20.73
CA ILE A 143 -24.98 9.11 -21.11
C ILE A 143 -24.93 10.64 -21.06
N LEU A 144 -25.29 11.33 -22.14
CA LEU A 144 -25.29 12.80 -22.19
C LEU A 144 -26.65 13.43 -21.89
N LYS A 145 -27.75 12.77 -22.30
CA LYS A 145 -29.14 13.25 -22.14
C LYS A 145 -29.99 12.16 -21.48
N PRO A 146 -31.00 12.52 -20.66
CA PRO A 146 -31.44 13.88 -20.31
C PRO A 146 -30.50 14.59 -19.32
N ARG A 147 -29.66 13.83 -18.61
CA ARG A 147 -28.62 14.33 -17.70
C ARG A 147 -27.32 13.56 -17.90
N PRO A 148 -26.15 14.18 -17.65
CA PRO A 148 -24.87 13.49 -17.79
C PRO A 148 -24.70 12.43 -16.69
N LEU A 149 -24.47 11.18 -17.08
CA LEU A 149 -24.22 10.06 -16.17
C LEU A 149 -23.00 9.27 -16.62
N TRP A 150 -22.18 8.87 -15.64
CA TRP A 150 -21.03 7.98 -15.82
C TRP A 150 -21.38 6.60 -15.29
N THR A 151 -20.79 5.55 -15.85
CA THR A 151 -20.96 4.19 -15.32
C THR A 151 -19.85 3.87 -14.33
N GLY A 152 -20.08 3.00 -13.36
CA GLY A 152 -19.00 2.57 -12.45
C GLY A 152 -17.84 1.78 -13.12
N LYS A 153 -17.96 1.40 -14.41
CA LYS A 153 -16.86 0.80 -15.17
C LYS A 153 -15.95 1.83 -15.86
N GLN A 154 -16.46 3.04 -16.06
CA GLN A 154 -15.80 4.10 -16.79
C GLN A 154 -14.82 4.84 -15.88
#